data_AF-Q8IZJ6-F1
#
_entry.id   AF-Q8IZJ6-F1
#
_cell.length_a   1.000
_cell.length_b   1.000
_cell.length_c   1.000
_cell.angle_alpha   90.00
_cell.angle_beta   90.00
_cell.angle_gamma   90.00
#
_symmetry.space_group_name_H-M   'P 1'
#
loop_
_entity.id
_entity.type
_entity.pdbx_description
1 polymer ?
#
loop_
_entity_poly.entity_id
_entity_poly.type
_entity_poly.pdbx_seq_one_letter_code
_entity_poly.pdbx_strand_id
1 'polypeptide(L)'
;MLFIRMLRRAGQSPACGCWTPVLPVRFLGISPRQIPADANFHSASFSDTDHPRVLITGALGQLGVGLANLLRKRFGKDSVILSDIRKPPDHVFHSGPFIYSDILDYKNLREIVVNNRITWLFHYSALLSAFGEANVSLARAVNITGLHNILDVAAEHNLQLFVPSTIGAFGPTSPRNPTPDLCIQRPRTIYGVSKVHAELMGETMQSRFSMMPQSMANSSATWKPARDCP
;
A
#
# COMPACT_ATOMS: atom_id res chain seq x y z
N MET A 1 1.18 16.71 -9.85
CA MET A 1 2.11 15.95 -10.74
C MET A 1 2.78 14.92 -9.83
N LEU A 2 2.23 13.71 -9.76
CA LEU A 2 2.52 12.75 -8.68
C LEU A 2 3.94 12.14 -8.84
N PHE A 3 4.95 12.73 -8.22
CA PHE A 3 6.29 12.14 -8.13
C PHE A 3 6.33 11.10 -7.01
N ILE A 4 6.00 9.85 -7.32
CA ILE A 4 6.23 8.72 -6.40
C ILE A 4 7.73 8.37 -6.44
N ARG A 5 8.53 9.00 -5.58
CA ARG A 5 9.92 8.58 -5.33
C ARG A 5 9.91 7.41 -4.35
N MET A 6 9.85 6.19 -4.89
CA MET A 6 10.08 4.96 -4.13
C MET A 6 11.57 4.80 -3.80
N LEU A 7 11.97 5.31 -2.64
CA LEU A 7 13.25 4.97 -2.01
C LEU A 7 13.07 3.70 -1.17
N ARG A 8 13.74 2.61 -1.59
CA ARG A 8 13.99 1.43 -0.75
C ARG A 8 14.86 1.87 0.43
N ARG A 9 14.40 1.70 1.66
CA ARG A 9 15.32 1.50 2.79
C ARG A 9 15.65 0.02 2.82
N ALA A 10 16.83 -0.33 2.30
CA ALA A 10 17.47 -1.57 2.69
C ALA A 10 17.80 -1.45 4.18
N GLY A 11 17.32 -2.39 4.99
CA GLY A 11 17.77 -2.54 6.36
C GLY A 11 19.27 -2.83 6.35
N GLN A 12 20.05 -1.94 6.95
CA GLN A 12 21.39 -2.23 7.41
C GLN A 12 21.38 -2.01 8.92
N SER A 13 21.39 -3.11 9.66
CA SER A 13 21.90 -3.17 11.03
C SER A 13 23.09 -4.14 11.05
N PRO A 14 24.08 -3.92 11.92
CA PRO A 14 25.48 -3.94 11.52
C PRO A 14 26.13 -5.31 11.74
N ALA A 15 26.98 -5.73 10.80
CA ALA A 15 27.91 -6.83 11.00
C ALA A 15 29.31 -6.26 11.27
N CYS A 16 29.76 -6.46 12.50
CA CYS A 16 31.12 -6.20 12.98
C CYS A 16 32.11 -7.14 12.27
N GLY A 17 33.16 -6.59 11.66
CA GLY A 17 34.22 -7.33 10.97
C GLY A 17 35.55 -7.22 11.72
N CYS A 18 36.03 -8.36 12.22
CA CYS A 18 37.30 -8.60 12.92
C CYS A 18 38.53 -7.92 12.31
N TRP A 19 39.37 -7.35 13.19
CA TRP A 19 40.84 -7.38 13.08
C TRP A 19 41.42 -7.79 14.44
N THR A 20 42.24 -8.84 14.40
CA THR A 20 42.98 -9.56 15.47
C THR A 20 44.24 -8.79 15.92
N PRO A 21 45.10 -9.30 16.83
CA PRO A 21 44.97 -10.30 17.93
C PRO A 21 45.62 -9.81 19.27
N VAL A 22 45.73 -10.72 20.26
CA VAL A 22 46.88 -10.92 21.20
C VAL A 22 46.46 -11.01 22.69
N LEU A 23 46.25 -12.24 23.19
CA LEU A 23 46.91 -12.88 24.36
C LEU A 23 46.04 -14.03 24.95
N PRO A 24 46.63 -15.20 25.31
CA PRO A 24 45.89 -16.40 25.69
C PRO A 24 45.86 -16.61 27.21
N VAL A 25 44.75 -17.15 27.75
CA VAL A 25 44.75 -17.91 29.01
C VAL A 25 43.85 -19.14 28.86
N ARG A 26 44.45 -20.31 29.11
CA ARG A 26 43.87 -21.66 29.14
C ARG A 26 43.09 -21.89 30.44
N PHE A 27 42.06 -22.75 30.42
CA PHE A 27 41.74 -23.87 31.34
C PHE A 27 40.38 -24.47 30.88
N LEU A 28 40.35 -25.67 30.25
CA LEU A 28 39.96 -26.99 30.84
C LEU A 28 38.61 -26.94 31.58
N GLY A 29 37.54 -27.70 31.29
CA GLY A 29 37.25 -28.84 30.42
C GLY A 29 35.88 -29.44 30.84
N ILE A 30 35.39 -30.45 30.09
CA ILE A 30 34.25 -31.37 30.38
C ILE A 30 32.84 -30.76 30.17
N SER A 31 31.79 -31.36 29.59
CA SER A 31 31.46 -32.45 28.63
C SER A 31 29.90 -32.42 28.53
N PRO A 32 29.23 -32.82 27.43
CA PRO A 32 27.90 -32.32 27.06
C PRO A 32 26.73 -33.24 27.49
N ARG A 33 25.55 -32.65 27.71
CA ARG A 33 24.27 -33.39 27.76
C ARG A 33 23.10 -32.60 27.15
N GLN A 34 22.50 -33.23 26.13
CA GLN A 34 21.08 -33.27 25.74
C GLN A 34 20.40 -31.98 25.24
N ILE A 35 19.79 -32.06 24.04
CA ILE A 35 18.33 -32.08 23.79
C ILE A 35 18.09 -32.10 22.25
N PRO A 36 17.05 -32.80 21.74
CA PRO A 36 16.98 -33.31 20.37
C PRO A 36 16.51 -32.28 19.33
N ALA A 37 16.69 -32.69 18.08
CA ALA A 37 16.26 -32.01 16.86
C ALA A 37 14.74 -31.86 16.77
N ASP A 38 14.27 -30.62 16.70
CA ASP A 38 12.95 -30.26 16.19
C ASP A 38 13.03 -28.87 15.52
N ALA A 39 12.09 -28.64 14.60
CA ALA A 39 11.89 -27.44 13.78
C ALA A 39 12.71 -27.37 12.48
N ASN A 40 12.34 -28.24 11.53
CA ASN A 40 12.32 -27.86 10.12
C ASN A 40 11.39 -26.65 9.95
N PHE A 41 11.93 -25.45 10.09
CA PHE A 41 11.30 -24.23 9.60
C PHE A 41 11.31 -24.32 8.08
N HIS A 42 10.13 -24.54 7.50
CA HIS A 42 9.93 -24.43 6.06
C HIS A 42 10.42 -23.04 5.62
N SER A 43 11.61 -23.00 5.04
CA SER A 43 12.10 -21.84 4.31
C SER A 43 11.11 -21.56 3.19
N ALA A 44 10.34 -20.49 3.31
CA ALA A 44 9.61 -19.93 2.18
C ALA A 44 10.64 -19.66 1.09
N SER A 45 10.62 -20.49 0.05
CA SER A 45 11.46 -20.37 -1.12
C SER A 45 11.08 -19.07 -1.84
N PHE A 46 11.87 -18.01 -1.62
CA PHE A 46 11.86 -16.83 -2.47
C PHE A 46 12.47 -17.22 -3.81
N SER A 47 11.62 -17.58 -4.77
CA SER A 47 12.04 -17.88 -6.15
C SER A 47 12.18 -16.58 -6.94
N ASP A 48 13.42 -16.19 -7.16
CA ASP A 48 14.02 -15.50 -8.32
C ASP A 48 13.06 -14.78 -9.31
N THR A 49 12.65 -13.57 -8.93
CA THR A 49 12.64 -12.29 -9.67
C THR A 49 11.77 -11.33 -8.85
N ASP A 50 12.38 -10.58 -7.91
CA ASP A 50 11.71 -9.74 -6.90
C ASP A 50 11.01 -8.49 -7.49
N HIS A 51 10.14 -8.67 -8.47
CA HIS A 51 9.26 -7.65 -8.97
C HIS A 51 7.93 -7.68 -8.19
N PRO A 52 7.44 -6.52 -7.72
CA PRO A 52 6.17 -6.48 -7.02
C PRO A 52 5.05 -6.89 -7.96
N ARG A 53 4.11 -7.69 -7.45
CA ARG A 53 2.82 -7.90 -8.08
C ARG A 53 1.88 -6.77 -7.69
N VAL A 54 1.47 -5.98 -8.68
CA VAL A 54 0.74 -4.73 -8.48
C VAL A 54 -0.73 -4.88 -8.89
N LEU A 55 -1.63 -4.44 -8.01
CA LEU A 55 -3.04 -4.20 -8.31
C LEU A 55 -3.31 -2.69 -8.33
N ILE A 56 -4.01 -2.20 -9.36
CA ILE A 56 -4.48 -0.81 -9.43
C ILE A 56 -6.01 -0.83 -9.48
N THR A 57 -6.68 -0.35 -8.44
CA THR A 57 -8.15 -0.23 -8.42
C THR A 57 -8.60 1.11 -8.98
N GLY A 58 -9.73 1.18 -9.69
CA GLY A 58 -10.20 2.40 -10.34
C GLY A 58 -9.28 2.79 -11.50
N ALA A 59 -8.67 1.79 -12.14
CA ALA A 59 -7.58 1.98 -13.09
C ALA A 59 -8.02 2.64 -14.40
N LEU A 60 -9.31 2.63 -14.73
CA LEU A 60 -9.82 3.32 -15.92
C LEU A 60 -10.10 4.81 -15.66
N GLY A 61 -9.72 5.33 -14.48
CA GLY A 61 -9.70 6.76 -14.20
C GLY A 61 -8.59 7.50 -14.96
N GLN A 62 -8.52 8.81 -14.76
CA GLN A 62 -7.56 9.69 -15.48
C GLN A 62 -6.08 9.31 -15.26
N LEU A 63 -5.75 8.76 -14.09
CA LEU A 63 -4.36 8.46 -13.70
C LEU A 63 -3.98 6.98 -13.87
N GLY A 64 -4.96 6.07 -13.82
CA GLY A 64 -4.69 4.64 -13.67
C GLY A 64 -4.01 4.01 -14.88
N VAL A 65 -4.47 4.31 -16.11
CA VAL A 65 -3.86 3.79 -17.35
C VAL A 65 -2.43 4.31 -17.53
N GLY A 66 -2.18 5.59 -17.22
CA GLY A 66 -0.84 6.18 -17.27
C GLY A 66 0.13 5.51 -16.29
N LEU A 67 -0.31 5.31 -15.04
CA LEU A 67 0.47 4.60 -14.03
C LEU A 67 0.72 3.14 -14.45
N ALA A 68 -0.30 2.44 -14.94
CA ALA A 68 -0.16 1.07 -15.41
C ALA A 68 0.91 0.94 -16.50
N ASN A 69 0.92 1.84 -17.48
CA ASN A 69 1.92 1.85 -18.55
C ASN A 69 3.34 2.05 -18.01
N LEU A 70 3.52 2.93 -17.03
CA LEU A 70 4.82 3.15 -16.38
C LEU A 70 5.29 1.91 -15.62
N LEU A 71 4.40 1.30 -14.82
CA LEU A 71 4.73 0.12 -14.02
C LEU A 71 4.95 -1.12 -14.88
N ARG A 72 4.19 -1.33 -15.95
CA ARG A 72 4.38 -2.46 -16.89
C ARG A 72 5.70 -2.37 -17.63
N LYS A 73 6.14 -1.17 -18.01
CA LYS A 73 7.49 -0.96 -18.57
C LYS A 73 8.60 -1.31 -17.59
N ARG A 74 8.35 -1.16 -16.27
CA ARG A 74 9.35 -1.34 -15.21
C ARG A 74 9.40 -2.76 -14.64
N PHE A 75 8.24 -3.39 -14.44
CA PHE A 75 8.09 -4.66 -13.73
C PHE A 75 7.57 -5.81 -14.62
N GLY A 76 7.27 -5.53 -15.88
CA GLY A 76 6.68 -6.47 -16.83
C GLY A 76 5.16 -6.33 -16.97
N LYS A 77 4.67 -6.69 -18.16
CA LYS A 77 3.24 -6.59 -18.53
C LYS A 77 2.34 -7.34 -17.55
N ASP A 78 2.72 -8.56 -17.18
CA ASP A 78 1.90 -9.47 -16.37
C ASP A 78 1.95 -9.16 -14.88
N SER A 79 2.94 -8.38 -14.43
CA SER A 79 3.11 -8.00 -13.02
C SER A 79 2.10 -6.95 -12.55
N VAL A 80 1.40 -6.28 -13.48
CA VAL A 80 0.47 -5.17 -13.19
C VAL A 80 -0.93 -5.51 -13.67
N ILE A 81 -1.83 -5.68 -12.71
CA ILE A 81 -3.24 -5.98 -12.91
C ILE A 81 -4.04 -4.70 -12.69
N LEU A 82 -4.85 -4.33 -13.67
CA LEU A 82 -5.81 -3.23 -13.55
C LEU A 82 -7.15 -3.78 -13.08
N SER A 83 -7.86 -3.01 -12.26
CA SER A 83 -9.26 -3.28 -11.94
C SER A 83 -10.12 -2.02 -11.94
N ASP A 84 -11.37 -2.19 -12.36
CA ASP A 84 -12.41 -1.16 -12.37
C ASP A 84 -13.78 -1.86 -12.47
N ILE A 85 -14.85 -1.15 -12.12
CA ILE A 85 -16.24 -1.62 -12.31
C ILE A 85 -16.71 -1.39 -13.76
N ARG A 86 -15.97 -0.63 -14.56
CA ARG A 86 -16.30 -0.36 -15.96
C ARG A 86 -15.57 -1.33 -16.88
N LYS A 87 -16.20 -1.61 -18.02
CA LYS A 87 -15.54 -2.35 -19.11
C LYS A 87 -14.40 -1.49 -19.70
N PRO A 88 -13.17 -2.02 -19.81
CA PRO A 88 -12.06 -1.29 -20.42
C PRO A 88 -12.28 -1.14 -21.93
N PRO A 89 -11.81 -0.05 -22.55
CA PRO A 89 -11.70 0.02 -24.00
C PRO A 89 -10.64 -0.99 -24.49
N ASP A 90 -10.78 -1.47 -25.73
CA ASP A 90 -9.97 -2.57 -26.26
C ASP A 90 -8.45 -2.34 -26.15
N HIS A 91 -7.99 -1.10 -26.39
CA HIS A 91 -6.56 -0.77 -26.28
C HIS A 91 -6.01 -0.92 -24.85
N VAL A 92 -6.82 -0.68 -23.82
CA VAL A 92 -6.42 -0.92 -22.42
C VAL A 92 -6.51 -2.41 -22.09
N PHE A 93 -7.56 -3.10 -22.56
CA PHE A 93 -7.71 -4.53 -22.33
C PHE A 93 -6.54 -5.34 -22.90
N HIS A 94 -6.11 -5.04 -24.13
CA HIS A 94 -4.99 -5.73 -24.77
C HIS A 94 -3.60 -5.33 -24.21
N SER A 95 -3.53 -4.21 -23.49
CA SER A 95 -2.28 -3.72 -22.87
C SER A 95 -1.78 -4.59 -21.71
N GLY A 96 -2.62 -5.45 -21.12
CA GLY A 96 -2.23 -6.42 -20.09
C GLY A 96 -3.38 -6.85 -19.19
N PRO A 97 -3.10 -7.58 -18.09
CA PRO A 97 -4.14 -8.14 -17.23
C PRO A 97 -5.14 -7.09 -16.71
N PHE A 98 -6.42 -7.42 -16.80
CA PHE A 98 -7.53 -6.62 -16.30
C PHE A 98 -8.53 -7.54 -15.59
N ILE A 99 -9.04 -7.11 -14.44
CA ILE A 99 -10.03 -7.84 -13.63
C ILE A 99 -11.17 -6.88 -13.27
N TYR A 100 -12.41 -7.29 -13.47
CA TYR A 100 -13.55 -6.55 -12.91
C TYR A 100 -13.51 -6.64 -11.37
N SER A 101 -13.60 -5.51 -10.69
CA SER A 101 -13.63 -5.50 -9.22
C SER A 101 -14.40 -4.29 -8.70
N ASP A 102 -15.40 -4.57 -7.86
CA ASP A 102 -16.08 -3.55 -7.06
C ASP A 102 -15.41 -3.46 -5.69
N ILE A 103 -14.97 -2.26 -5.32
CA ILE A 103 -14.31 -2.03 -4.03
C ILE A 103 -15.26 -2.21 -2.84
N LEU A 104 -16.57 -2.23 -3.07
CA LEU A 104 -17.57 -2.49 -2.03
C LEU A 104 -17.70 -3.98 -1.72
N ASP A 105 -17.27 -4.87 -2.64
CA ASP A 105 -17.26 -6.30 -2.43
C ASP A 105 -15.94 -6.75 -1.79
N TYR A 106 -15.93 -6.75 -0.45
CA TYR A 106 -14.77 -7.18 0.34
C TYR A 106 -14.30 -8.60 0.00
N LYS A 107 -15.24 -9.53 -0.26
CA LYS A 107 -14.88 -10.92 -0.54
C LYS A 107 -14.16 -11.04 -1.88
N ASN A 108 -14.68 -10.38 -2.90
CA ASN A 108 -14.04 -10.33 -4.22
C ASN A 108 -12.66 -9.67 -4.16
N LEU A 109 -12.51 -8.54 -3.44
CA LEU A 109 -11.20 -7.89 -3.26
C LEU A 109 -10.18 -8.84 -2.63
N ARG A 110 -10.57 -9.55 -1.57
CA ARG A 110 -9.72 -10.53 -0.89
C ARG A 110 -9.31 -11.68 -1.82
N GLU A 111 -10.26 -12.24 -2.56
CA GLU A 111 -9.98 -13.30 -3.54
C GLU A 111 -9.00 -12.83 -4.62
N ILE A 112 -9.17 -11.62 -5.16
CA ILE A 112 -8.25 -11.06 -6.16
C ILE A 112 -6.85 -10.94 -5.58
N VAL A 113 -6.71 -10.43 -4.36
CA VAL A 113 -5.42 -10.24 -3.70
C VAL A 113 -4.71 -11.57 -3.47
N VAL A 114 -5.42 -12.58 -2.94
CA VAL A 114 -4.85 -13.91 -2.65
C VAL A 114 -4.50 -14.65 -3.95
N ASN A 115 -5.45 -14.75 -4.88
CA ASN A 115 -5.29 -15.56 -6.09
C ASN A 115 -4.20 -15.01 -7.02
N ASN A 116 -4.02 -13.68 -7.03
CA ASN A 116 -2.99 -13.05 -7.86
C ASN A 116 -1.68 -12.79 -7.11
N ARG A 117 -1.58 -13.12 -5.82
CA ARG A 117 -0.41 -12.86 -4.96
C ARG A 117 0.01 -11.38 -4.98
N ILE A 118 -0.97 -10.48 -4.82
CA ILE A 118 -0.72 -9.04 -4.83
C ILE A 118 0.20 -8.68 -3.68
N THR A 119 1.16 -7.80 -3.96
CA THR A 119 2.09 -7.26 -2.95
C THR A 119 1.93 -5.74 -2.83
N TRP A 120 1.62 -5.05 -3.93
CA TRP A 120 1.42 -3.61 -3.97
C TRP A 120 0.01 -3.29 -4.47
N LEU A 121 -0.68 -2.36 -3.79
CA LEU A 121 -2.03 -1.93 -4.14
C LEU A 121 -2.06 -0.41 -4.30
N PHE A 122 -2.44 0.05 -5.49
CA PHE A 122 -2.74 1.46 -5.77
C PHE A 122 -4.25 1.65 -5.82
N HIS A 123 -4.81 2.37 -4.87
CA HIS A 123 -6.24 2.58 -4.75
C HIS A 123 -6.66 3.90 -5.37
N TYR A 124 -7.08 3.88 -6.64
CA TYR A 124 -7.55 5.07 -7.38
C TYR A 124 -9.07 5.14 -7.50
N SER A 125 -9.81 4.12 -7.06
CA SER A 125 -11.27 4.13 -7.05
C SER A 125 -11.79 5.23 -6.13
N ALA A 126 -12.47 6.23 -6.69
CA ALA A 126 -13.16 7.27 -5.92
C ALA A 126 -14.24 7.94 -6.77
N LEU A 127 -15.30 8.40 -6.11
CA LEU A 127 -16.27 9.33 -6.69
C LEU A 127 -15.82 10.78 -6.40
N LEU A 128 -15.47 11.51 -7.46
CA LEU A 128 -14.96 12.88 -7.40
C LEU A 128 -16.04 13.88 -6.97
N SER A 129 -15.65 15.07 -6.50
CA SER A 129 -16.55 16.10 -5.94
C SER A 129 -17.77 16.40 -6.81
N ALA A 130 -17.59 16.65 -8.11
CA ALA A 130 -18.70 17.01 -9.01
C ALA A 130 -19.84 15.96 -9.04
N PHE A 131 -19.49 14.66 -9.02
CA PHE A 131 -20.46 13.57 -8.98
C PHE A 131 -20.88 13.22 -7.54
N GLY A 132 -19.96 13.39 -6.59
CA GLY A 132 -20.17 13.06 -5.19
C GLY A 132 -21.20 13.96 -4.52
N GLU A 133 -21.21 15.27 -4.82
CA GLU A 133 -22.22 16.19 -4.28
C GLU A 133 -23.63 15.87 -4.80
N ALA A 134 -23.75 15.37 -6.04
CA ALA A 134 -25.04 14.95 -6.60
C ALA A 134 -25.56 13.64 -5.98
N ASN A 135 -24.66 12.77 -5.48
CA ASN A 135 -25.01 11.51 -4.85
C ASN A 135 -24.12 11.21 -3.63
N VAL A 136 -24.41 11.91 -2.54
CA VAL A 136 -23.64 11.84 -1.28
C VAL A 136 -23.62 10.42 -0.71
N SER A 137 -24.73 9.69 -0.80
CA SER A 137 -24.84 8.31 -0.32
C SER A 137 -23.87 7.38 -1.05
N LEU A 138 -23.82 7.46 -2.38
CA LEU A 138 -22.88 6.69 -3.19
C LEU A 138 -21.44 7.13 -2.95
N ALA A 139 -21.17 8.45 -2.85
CA ALA A 139 -19.85 8.98 -2.55
C ALA A 139 -19.31 8.43 -1.21
N ARG A 140 -20.16 8.38 -0.18
CA ARG A 140 -19.82 7.83 1.13
C ARG A 140 -19.54 6.33 1.04
N ALA A 141 -20.39 5.56 0.35
CA ALA A 141 -20.17 4.12 0.19
C ALA A 141 -18.82 3.86 -0.50
N VAL A 142 -18.60 4.44 -1.68
CA VAL A 142 -17.38 4.22 -2.47
C VAL A 142 -16.14 4.75 -1.74
N ASN A 143 -16.14 6.01 -1.29
CA ASN A 143 -14.91 6.64 -0.79
C ASN A 143 -14.59 6.28 0.66
N ILE A 144 -15.59 5.98 1.50
CA ILE A 144 -15.38 5.64 2.93
C ILE A 144 -15.41 4.13 3.12
N THR A 145 -16.52 3.46 2.78
CA THR A 145 -16.64 2.01 2.97
C THR A 145 -15.69 1.25 2.05
N GLY A 146 -15.57 1.66 0.79
CA GLY A 146 -14.59 1.08 -0.13
C GLY A 146 -13.14 1.26 0.34
N LEU A 147 -12.81 2.41 0.95
CA LEU A 147 -11.51 2.61 1.58
C LEU A 147 -11.28 1.64 2.75
N HIS A 148 -12.27 1.46 3.63
CA HIS A 148 -12.17 0.52 4.75
C HIS A 148 -11.86 -0.89 4.27
N ASN A 149 -12.58 -1.37 3.25
CA ASN A 149 -12.30 -2.68 2.64
C ASN A 149 -10.85 -2.79 2.15
N ILE A 150 -10.35 -1.77 1.45
CA ILE A 150 -8.98 -1.75 0.93
C ILE A 150 -7.94 -1.74 2.05
N LEU A 151 -8.19 -0.97 3.10
CA LEU A 151 -7.32 -0.88 4.27
C LEU A 151 -7.24 -2.22 5.01
N ASP A 152 -8.39 -2.87 5.22
CA ASP A 152 -8.47 -4.17 5.91
C ASP A 152 -7.80 -5.28 5.09
N VAL A 153 -8.05 -5.35 3.77
CA VAL A 153 -7.37 -6.30 2.88
C VAL A 153 -5.85 -6.05 2.84
N ALA A 154 -5.42 -4.78 2.80
CA ALA A 154 -4.01 -4.44 2.81
C ALA A 154 -3.32 -4.83 4.12
N ALA A 155 -4.01 -4.67 5.25
CA ALA A 155 -3.55 -5.10 6.56
C ALA A 155 -3.49 -6.63 6.68
N GLU A 156 -4.52 -7.36 6.25
CA GLU A 156 -4.61 -8.82 6.32
C GLU A 156 -3.49 -9.50 5.50
N HIS A 157 -3.13 -8.92 4.36
CA HIS A 157 -2.18 -9.50 3.40
C HIS A 157 -0.84 -8.77 3.30
N ASN A 158 -0.54 -7.86 4.22
CA ASN A 158 0.75 -7.15 4.30
C ASN A 158 1.11 -6.37 3.04
N LEU A 159 0.11 -5.74 2.40
CA LEU A 159 0.29 -5.06 1.14
C LEU A 159 0.94 -3.68 1.31
N GLN A 160 1.78 -3.29 0.35
CA GLN A 160 2.20 -1.90 0.23
C GLN A 160 1.07 -1.09 -0.42
N LEU A 161 0.43 -0.22 0.36
CA LEU A 161 -0.80 0.48 -0.04
C LEU A 161 -0.54 1.96 -0.38
N PHE A 162 -1.01 2.37 -1.55
CA PHE A 162 -0.98 3.76 -2.02
C PHE A 162 -2.39 4.29 -2.21
N VAL A 163 -2.74 5.31 -1.43
CA VAL A 163 -4.02 6.04 -1.56
C VAL A 163 -3.69 7.51 -1.86
N PRO A 164 -4.04 8.03 -3.05
CA PRO A 164 -3.81 9.43 -3.37
C PRO A 164 -4.78 10.33 -2.61
N SER A 165 -4.30 11.49 -2.19
CA SER A 165 -5.15 12.58 -1.69
C SER A 165 -5.44 13.61 -2.79
N THR A 166 -5.92 14.79 -2.41
CA THR A 166 -6.36 15.85 -3.32
C THR A 166 -6.29 17.21 -2.63
N ILE A 167 -6.07 18.28 -3.40
CA ILE A 167 -6.22 19.67 -2.93
C ILE A 167 -7.64 19.94 -2.38
N GLY A 168 -8.64 19.15 -2.79
CA GLY A 168 -9.99 19.21 -2.26
C GLY A 168 -10.14 18.78 -0.80
N ALA A 169 -9.10 18.22 -0.17
CA ALA A 169 -9.04 17.97 1.27
C ALA A 169 -8.91 19.27 2.09
N PHE A 170 -8.48 20.36 1.45
CA PHE A 170 -8.42 21.68 2.07
C PHE A 170 -9.76 22.41 1.98
N GLY A 171 -10.00 23.30 2.93
CA GLY A 171 -11.21 24.11 3.05
C GLY A 171 -10.95 25.61 2.94
N PRO A 172 -12.00 26.45 3.01
CA PRO A 172 -11.84 27.91 3.06
C PRO A 172 -11.05 28.40 4.27
N THR A 173 -11.02 27.61 5.36
CA THR A 173 -10.28 27.93 6.59
C THR A 173 -8.86 27.37 6.61
N SER A 174 -8.45 26.65 5.56
CA SER A 174 -7.08 26.18 5.42
C SER A 174 -6.18 27.36 5.04
N PRO A 175 -4.98 27.50 5.63
CA PRO A 175 -4.00 28.48 5.17
C PRO A 175 -3.75 28.35 3.67
N ARG A 176 -3.60 29.48 2.99
CA ARG A 176 -3.31 29.55 1.56
C ARG A 176 -2.05 30.38 1.37
N ASN A 177 -1.21 29.97 0.41
CA ASN A 177 0.01 30.68 0.01
C ASN A 177 1.05 30.87 1.12
N PRO A 178 1.77 29.80 1.53
CA PRO A 178 1.60 28.41 1.11
C PRO A 178 0.55 27.70 1.95
N THR A 179 0.00 26.59 1.45
CA THR A 179 -0.74 25.64 2.28
C THR A 179 0.27 24.65 2.88
N PRO A 180 0.57 24.71 4.19
CA PRO A 180 1.55 23.80 4.78
C PRO A 180 1.01 22.37 4.85
N ASP A 181 1.92 21.39 4.88
CA ASP A 181 1.59 19.95 5.00
C ASP A 181 0.69 19.62 6.20
N LEU A 182 0.90 20.32 7.32
CA LEU A 182 0.09 20.22 8.53
C LEU A 182 -0.69 21.52 8.70
N CYS A 183 -2.00 21.47 8.44
CA CYS A 183 -2.87 22.62 8.55
C CYS A 183 -4.30 22.22 8.88
N ILE A 184 -5.15 23.22 9.15
CA ILE A 184 -6.60 22.99 9.31
C ILE A 184 -7.14 22.42 8.00
N GLN A 185 -7.80 21.26 8.04
CA GLN A 185 -8.51 20.66 6.91
C GLN A 185 -10.01 20.64 7.23
N ARG A 186 -10.77 21.57 6.62
CA ARG A 186 -12.24 21.66 6.76
C ARG A 186 -12.90 21.78 5.38
N PRO A 187 -12.78 20.74 4.53
CA PRO A 187 -13.36 20.78 3.20
C PRO A 187 -14.88 20.87 3.26
N ARG A 188 -15.48 21.53 2.26
CA ARG A 188 -16.95 21.70 2.15
C ARG A 188 -17.57 20.77 1.11
N THR A 189 -16.90 19.67 0.79
CA THR A 189 -17.37 18.66 -0.18
C THR A 189 -17.27 17.28 0.44
N ILE A 190 -18.20 16.37 0.12
CA ILE A 190 -18.15 14.98 0.57
C ILE A 190 -16.87 14.28 0.09
N TYR A 191 -16.42 14.61 -1.12
CA TYR A 191 -15.16 14.12 -1.65
C TYR A 191 -13.97 14.57 -0.79
N GLY A 192 -13.88 15.86 -0.47
CA GLY A 192 -12.84 16.39 0.41
C GLY A 192 -12.87 15.77 1.80
N VAL A 193 -14.06 15.66 2.41
CA VAL A 193 -14.24 15.00 3.72
C VAL A 193 -13.74 13.56 3.68
N SER A 194 -14.08 12.81 2.63
CA SER A 194 -13.64 11.42 2.47
C SER A 194 -12.11 11.29 2.31
N LYS A 195 -11.44 12.30 1.72
CA LYS A 195 -9.98 12.30 1.56
C LYS A 195 -9.24 12.67 2.84
N VAL A 196 -9.76 13.61 3.63
CA VAL A 196 -9.26 13.85 4.99
C VAL A 196 -9.41 12.59 5.85
N HIS A 197 -10.57 11.92 5.77
CA HIS A 197 -10.77 10.63 6.43
C HIS A 197 -9.75 9.57 5.97
N ALA A 198 -9.46 9.52 4.66
CA ALA A 198 -8.47 8.59 4.12
C ALA A 198 -7.04 8.85 4.64
N GLU A 199 -6.65 10.12 4.75
CA GLU A 199 -5.36 10.50 5.33
C GLU A 199 -5.24 10.03 6.78
N LEU A 200 -6.21 10.41 7.63
CA LEU A 200 -6.18 10.11 9.05
C LEU A 200 -6.31 8.61 9.37
N MET A 201 -7.13 7.89 8.60
CA MET A 201 -7.25 6.42 8.74
C MET A 201 -5.94 5.72 8.37
N GLY A 202 -5.30 6.14 7.27
CA GLY A 202 -4.01 5.58 6.84
C GLY A 202 -2.92 5.78 7.89
N GLU A 203 -2.79 6.99 8.44
CA GLU A 203 -1.86 7.32 9.52
C GLU A 203 -2.13 6.50 10.80
N THR A 204 -3.41 6.37 11.16
CA THR A 204 -3.83 5.61 12.34
C THR A 204 -3.47 4.13 12.19
N MET A 205 -3.73 3.53 11.04
CA MET A 205 -3.41 2.12 10.80
C MET A 205 -1.90 1.88 10.78
N GLN A 206 -1.14 2.73 10.10
CA GLN A 206 0.32 2.64 10.11
C GLN A 206 0.89 2.72 11.53
N SER A 207 0.38 3.65 12.35
CA SER A 207 0.78 3.80 13.74
C SER A 207 0.41 2.57 14.57
N ARG A 208 -0.82 2.06 14.43
CA ARG A 208 -1.27 0.85 15.14
C ARG A 208 -0.42 -0.37 14.79
N PHE A 209 -0.09 -0.60 13.52
CA PHE A 209 0.78 -1.71 13.11
C PHE A 209 2.21 -1.55 13.63
N SER A 210 2.72 -0.32 13.64
CA SER A 210 4.07 -0.04 14.17
C SER A 210 4.17 -0.24 15.69
N MET A 211 3.04 -0.16 16.42
CA MET A 211 2.98 -0.38 17.87
C MET A 211 2.74 -1.84 18.27
N MET A 212 2.39 -2.73 17.33
CA MET A 212 2.25 -4.15 17.64
C MET A 212 3.62 -4.81 17.87
N PRO A 213 3.75 -5.75 18.83
CA PRO A 213 4.99 -6.49 19.04
C PRO A 213 5.50 -7.11 17.73
N GLN A 214 6.81 -7.12 17.48
CA GLN A 214 7.40 -7.63 16.23
C GLN A 214 6.98 -9.07 15.90
N SER A 215 6.66 -9.89 16.91
CA SER A 215 6.12 -11.26 16.74
C SER A 215 4.71 -11.30 16.14
N MET A 216 3.95 -10.20 16.22
CA MET A 216 2.67 -10.00 15.57
C MET A 216 2.77 -9.07 14.34
N ALA A 217 3.85 -8.28 14.23
CA ALA A 217 4.08 -7.29 13.19
C ALA A 217 4.64 -7.86 11.87
N ASN A 218 4.17 -9.05 11.47
CA ASN A 218 4.46 -9.57 10.12
C ASN A 218 3.81 -8.70 9.02
N SER A 219 3.00 -7.70 9.39
CA SER A 219 2.29 -6.78 8.51
C SER A 219 2.94 -5.40 8.40
N SER A 220 3.92 -5.26 7.49
CA SER A 220 4.50 -3.96 7.15
C SER A 220 3.65 -3.22 6.10
N ALA A 221 2.33 -3.13 6.30
CA ALA A 221 1.47 -2.35 5.42
C ALA A 221 1.93 -0.89 5.43
N THR A 222 2.67 -0.51 4.39
CA THR A 222 3.30 0.80 4.31
C THR A 222 2.31 1.73 3.61
N TRP A 223 1.71 2.61 4.39
CA TRP A 223 0.90 3.70 3.87
C TRP A 223 1.80 4.87 3.44
N LYS A 224 1.51 5.45 2.28
CA LYS A 224 2.12 6.72 1.85
C LYS A 224 1.01 7.67 1.39
N PRO A 225 0.82 8.83 2.06
CA PRO A 225 -0.03 9.86 1.50
C PRO A 225 0.64 10.41 0.25
N ALA A 226 -0.15 10.64 -0.78
CA ALA A 226 0.28 11.51 -1.87
C ALA A 226 -0.53 12.80 -1.78
N ARG A 227 0.02 13.81 -1.10
CA ARG A 227 -0.50 15.16 -1.06
C ARG A 227 0.11 15.96 -2.21
N ASP A 228 -0.74 16.58 -3.01
CA ASP A 228 -0.35 17.74 -3.82
C ASP A 228 -0.77 18.96 -2.99
N CYS A 229 0.19 19.68 -2.37
CA CYS A 229 -0.08 20.97 -1.72
C CYS A 229 -0.08 22.08 -2.78
N PRO A 230 -1.07 22.98 -2.80
CA PRO A 230 -1.12 24.12 -3.72
C PRO A 230 -0.09 25.20 -3.38
#